data_AF-A0A2V9JQL0-F1
#
_entry.id   AF-A0A2V9JQL0-F1
#
_cell.length_a   1.000
_cell.length_b   1.000
_cell.length_c   1.000
_cell.angle_alpha   90.00
_cell.angle_beta   90.00
_cell.angle_gamma   90.00
#
_symmetry.space_group_name_H-M   'P 1'
#
loop_
_entity.id
_entity.type
_entity.pdbx_description
1 polymer ?
#
loop_
_entity_poly.entity_id
_entity_poly.type
_entity_poly.pdbx_seq_one_letter_code
_entity_poly.pdbx_strand_id
1 'polypeptide(L)'
;MGNLRWILILLAALAALTGLALPKLAPELVRRLTLALLGEKGRAKVGQNVLARQPDRITLAPHSTPAGAEAKAILEALAWAGYRPAGSFAVVEMDRLPIHFVVKPAECAVAAVYEHPKAGVWFDLFTRYEDGTSFTLATGRKGGGLDQRPGHPTLRAPGLNAAAARARFLRERPAGAFKSFSAAEVPGMFADAYAEAMTWRKQHGITAAEVQRVGLEK
;
A
#
# COMPACT_ATOMS: atom_id res chain seq x y z
N MET A 1 -9.65 -40.36 -0.86
CA MET A 1 -9.89 -39.00 -0.34
C MET A 1 -10.09 -39.06 1.17
N GLY A 2 -9.02 -38.98 1.96
CA GLY A 2 -9.13 -39.13 3.43
C GLY A 2 -7.93 -38.59 4.21
N ASN A 3 -6.71 -38.69 3.68
CA ASN A 3 -5.52 -38.49 4.53
C ASN A 3 -5.08 -37.03 4.71
N LEU A 4 -5.39 -36.13 3.76
CA LEU A 4 -4.91 -34.74 3.82
C LEU A 4 -5.64 -33.89 4.89
N ARG A 5 -6.92 -34.18 5.14
CA ARG A 5 -7.70 -33.52 6.20
C ARG A 5 -7.21 -33.91 7.60
N TRP A 6 -6.84 -35.18 7.79
CA TRP A 6 -6.28 -35.67 9.04
C TRP A 6 -4.88 -35.11 9.32
N ILE A 7 -4.04 -34.95 8.30
CA ILE A 7 -2.71 -34.35 8.44
C ILE A 7 -2.79 -32.89 8.91
N LEU A 8 -3.74 -32.10 8.37
CA LEU A 8 -3.93 -30.71 8.77
C LEU A 8 -4.50 -30.55 10.18
N ILE A 9 -5.39 -31.47 10.60
CA ILE A 9 -5.93 -31.51 11.97
C ILE A 9 -4.84 -31.95 12.96
N LEU A 10 -3.99 -32.92 12.59
CA LEU A 10 -2.86 -33.37 13.41
C LEU A 10 -1.78 -32.30 13.57
N LEU A 11 -1.50 -31.51 12.52
CA LEU A 11 -0.56 -30.38 12.60
C LEU A 11 -1.08 -29.25 13.50
N ALA A 12 -2.40 -28.98 13.48
CA ALA A 12 -3.02 -28.01 14.37
C ALA A 12 -3.04 -28.49 15.84
N ALA A 13 -3.28 -29.78 16.07
CA ALA A 13 -3.27 -30.38 17.41
C ALA A 13 -1.85 -30.45 18.02
N LEU A 14 -0.82 -30.73 17.21
CA LEU A 14 0.57 -30.79 17.67
C LEU A 14 1.14 -29.41 18.04
N ALA A 15 0.69 -28.36 17.34
CA ALA A 15 1.03 -26.97 17.69
C ALA A 15 0.35 -26.51 18.99
N ALA A 16 -0.83 -27.05 19.32
CA ALA A 16 -1.53 -26.75 20.57
C ALA A 16 -0.94 -27.50 21.79
N LEU A 17 -0.35 -28.68 21.59
CA LEU A 17 0.18 -29.54 22.66
C LEU A 17 1.62 -29.24 23.08
N THR A 18 2.44 -28.63 22.22
CA THR A 18 3.88 -28.48 22.48
C THR A 18 4.27 -27.15 23.13
N GLY A 19 3.34 -26.19 23.26
CA GLY A 19 3.63 -24.86 23.84
C GLY A 19 4.79 -24.12 23.16
N LEU A 20 5.26 -24.61 22.01
CA LEU A 20 6.42 -24.09 21.32
C LEU A 20 5.94 -22.92 20.48
N ALA A 21 6.41 -21.72 20.82
CA ALA A 21 6.28 -20.55 19.98
C ALA A 21 6.86 -20.89 18.60
N LEU A 22 5.98 -21.23 17.63
CA LEU A 22 6.36 -21.25 16.24
C LEU A 22 6.87 -19.82 15.96
N PRO A 23 8.17 -19.65 15.64
CA PRO A 23 8.73 -18.32 15.49
C PRO A 23 7.99 -17.60 14.37
N LYS A 24 8.07 -16.27 14.36
CA LYS A 24 7.45 -15.33 13.39
C LYS A 24 7.60 -15.69 11.89
N LEU A 25 8.33 -16.74 11.55
CA LEU A 25 8.42 -17.42 10.25
C LEU A 25 7.16 -18.22 9.87
N ALA A 26 6.37 -18.68 10.85
CA ALA A 26 5.21 -19.54 10.61
C ALA A 26 4.05 -18.89 9.82
N PRO A 27 3.59 -17.66 10.09
CA PRO A 27 2.42 -17.10 9.39
C PRO A 27 2.65 -16.85 7.90
N GLU A 28 3.86 -16.43 7.50
CA GLU A 28 4.21 -16.22 6.10
C GLU A 28 4.35 -17.55 5.34
N LEU A 29 4.95 -18.56 5.98
CA LEU A 29 5.06 -19.90 5.41
C LEU A 29 3.67 -20.56 5.30
N VAL A 30 2.84 -20.45 6.34
CA VAL A 30 1.45 -20.94 6.34
C VAL A 30 0.64 -20.23 5.26
N ARG A 31 0.73 -18.91 5.13
CA ARG A 31 0.06 -18.15 4.05
C ARG A 31 0.47 -18.66 2.67
N ARG A 32 1.78 -18.84 2.43
CA ARG A 32 2.29 -19.34 1.15
C ARG A 32 1.81 -20.76 0.87
N LEU A 33 1.83 -21.64 1.87
CA LEU A 33 1.33 -23.01 1.77
C LEU A 33 -0.18 -23.02 1.52
N THR A 34 -0.96 -22.21 2.23
CA THR A 34 -2.41 -22.07 2.01
C THR A 34 -2.69 -21.58 0.58
N LEU A 35 -2.00 -20.55 0.10
CA LEU A 35 -2.20 -20.05 -1.27
C LEU A 35 -1.75 -21.04 -2.35
N ALA A 36 -0.73 -21.85 -2.09
CA ALA A 36 -0.30 -22.93 -2.97
C ALA A 36 -1.31 -24.09 -3.00
N LEU A 37 -1.95 -24.39 -1.86
CA LEU A 37 -2.98 -25.42 -1.74
C LEU A 37 -4.35 -24.97 -2.28
N LEU A 38 -4.62 -23.67 -2.33
CA LEU A 38 -5.82 -23.15 -2.98
C LEU A 38 -5.71 -23.33 -4.50
N GLY A 39 -6.69 -24.01 -5.09
CA GLY A 39 -6.88 -23.99 -6.54
C GLY A 39 -7.24 -22.59 -7.05
N GLU A 40 -7.29 -22.44 -8.37
CA GLU A 40 -7.59 -21.17 -9.05
C GLU A 40 -8.88 -20.50 -8.53
N LYS A 41 -9.98 -21.26 -8.43
CA LYS A 41 -11.26 -20.77 -7.88
C LYS A 41 -11.14 -20.25 -6.45
N GLY A 42 -10.32 -20.91 -5.63
CA GLY A 42 -10.07 -20.50 -4.24
C GLY A 42 -9.34 -19.16 -4.16
N ARG A 43 -8.27 -19.00 -4.96
CA ARG A 43 -7.53 -17.73 -5.05
C ARG A 43 -8.39 -16.61 -5.63
N ALA A 44 -9.19 -16.88 -6.66
CA ALA A 44 -10.14 -15.89 -7.20
C ALA A 44 -11.14 -15.42 -6.13
N LYS A 45 -11.65 -16.34 -5.30
CA LYS A 45 -12.56 -15.97 -4.20
C LYS A 45 -11.88 -15.11 -3.14
N VAL A 46 -10.60 -15.37 -2.83
CA VAL A 46 -9.79 -14.49 -1.96
C VAL A 46 -9.71 -13.08 -2.55
N GLY A 47 -9.38 -12.96 -3.85
CA GLY A 47 -9.33 -11.67 -4.54
C GLY A 47 -10.66 -10.89 -4.46
N GLN A 48 -11.77 -11.56 -4.78
CA GLN A 48 -13.12 -10.98 -4.67
C GLN A 48 -13.44 -10.51 -3.25
N ASN A 49 -13.15 -11.34 -2.23
CA ASN A 49 -13.44 -11.01 -0.84
C ASN A 49 -12.60 -9.83 -0.33
N VAL A 50 -11.32 -9.75 -0.71
CA VAL A 50 -10.44 -8.62 -0.37
C VAL A 50 -10.98 -7.34 -1.00
N LEU A 51 -11.34 -7.40 -2.28
CA LEU A 51 -11.82 -6.26 -3.03
C LEU A 51 -13.18 -5.75 -2.53
N ALA A 52 -14.10 -6.65 -2.16
CA ALA A 52 -15.40 -6.30 -1.60
C ALA A 52 -15.31 -5.58 -0.24
N ARG A 53 -14.20 -5.75 0.48
CA ARG A 53 -13.95 -5.08 1.77
C ARG A 53 -13.32 -3.69 1.60
N GLN A 54 -12.89 -3.32 0.40
CA GLN A 54 -12.31 -2.00 0.16
C GLN A 54 -13.44 -0.97 -0.05
N PRO A 55 -13.37 0.19 0.64
CA PRO A 55 -14.35 1.24 0.43
C PRO A 55 -14.17 1.85 -0.96
N ASP A 56 -15.27 2.29 -1.57
CA ASP A 56 -15.25 2.98 -2.87
C ASP A 56 -14.65 4.38 -2.80
N ARG A 57 -14.83 5.04 -1.65
CA ARG A 57 -14.35 6.38 -1.36
C ARG A 57 -13.77 6.41 0.04
N ILE A 58 -12.85 7.33 0.25
CA ILE A 58 -12.27 7.59 1.57
C ILE A 58 -12.52 9.03 2.00
N THR A 59 -12.67 9.19 3.30
CA THR A 59 -12.78 10.49 3.96
C THR A 59 -11.53 10.73 4.79
N LEU A 60 -10.86 11.85 4.52
CA LEU A 60 -9.68 12.28 5.28
C LEU A 60 -10.11 13.25 6.37
N ALA A 61 -10.24 12.74 7.60
CA ALA A 61 -10.52 13.56 8.77
C ALA A 61 -9.20 14.11 9.34
N PRO A 62 -9.16 15.36 9.84
CA PRO A 62 -7.97 15.89 10.53
C PRO A 62 -7.48 14.93 11.63
N HIS A 63 -6.16 14.74 11.68
CA HIS A 63 -5.51 13.86 12.65
C HIS A 63 -4.52 14.65 13.48
N SER A 64 -4.79 14.75 14.78
CA SER A 64 -4.01 15.54 15.74
C SER A 64 -2.94 14.74 16.47
N THR A 65 -2.96 13.40 16.37
CA THR A 65 -1.91 12.58 16.98
C THR A 65 -0.60 12.84 16.24
N PRO A 66 0.50 13.12 16.97
CA PRO A 66 1.81 13.26 16.35
C PRO A 66 2.23 11.98 15.63
N ALA A 67 2.95 12.14 14.53
CA ALA A 67 3.53 11.02 13.80
C ALA A 67 4.44 10.18 14.71
N GLY A 68 4.41 8.86 14.54
CA GLY A 68 5.33 7.95 15.22
C GLY A 68 6.79 8.19 14.81
N ALA A 69 7.74 7.64 15.56
CA ALA A 69 9.17 7.90 15.36
C ALA A 69 9.67 7.59 13.92
N GLU A 70 9.21 6.49 13.33
CA GLU A 70 9.60 6.11 11.96
C GLU A 70 9.01 7.06 10.90
N ALA A 71 7.73 7.41 11.02
CA ALA A 71 7.09 8.38 10.13
C ALA A 71 7.70 9.78 10.29
N LYS A 72 7.99 10.20 11.52
CA LYS A 72 8.68 11.46 11.82
C LYS A 72 10.04 11.53 11.13
N ALA A 73 10.85 10.47 11.19
CA ALA A 73 12.14 10.43 10.51
C ALA A 73 12.02 10.57 8.98
N ILE A 74 11.00 9.97 8.37
CA ILE A 74 10.71 10.13 6.93
C ILE A 74 10.31 11.58 6.62
N LEU A 75 9.40 12.15 7.42
CA LEU A 75 8.92 13.53 7.26
C LEU A 75 10.05 14.54 7.40
N GLU A 76 10.93 14.37 8.38
CA GLU A 76 12.12 15.22 8.58
C GLU A 76 13.08 15.13 7.39
N ALA A 77 13.35 13.92 6.88
CA ALA A 77 14.21 13.75 5.70
C ALA A 77 13.61 14.40 4.44
N LEU A 78 12.29 14.34 4.26
CA LEU A 78 11.59 15.03 3.17
C LEU A 78 11.61 16.55 3.37
N ALA A 79 11.46 17.03 4.61
CA ALA A 79 11.58 18.45 4.94
C ALA A 79 12.98 19.00 4.62
N TRP A 80 14.05 18.27 4.96
CA TRP A 80 15.42 18.59 4.54
C TRP A 80 15.58 18.67 3.02
N ALA A 81 14.80 17.88 2.27
CA ALA A 81 14.75 17.94 0.81
C ALA A 81 13.84 19.05 0.25
N GLY A 82 13.29 19.91 1.10
CA GLY A 82 12.47 21.07 0.72
C GLY A 82 10.98 20.78 0.54
N TYR A 83 10.48 19.63 0.99
CA TYR A 83 9.04 19.39 1.10
C TYR A 83 8.47 20.18 2.29
N ARG A 84 7.21 20.61 2.17
CA ARG A 84 6.49 21.36 3.19
C ARG A 84 5.28 20.56 3.68
N PRO A 85 4.90 20.65 4.97
CA PRO A 85 3.70 20.01 5.49
C PRO A 85 2.44 20.38 4.69
N ALA A 86 1.63 19.37 4.38
CA ALA A 86 0.31 19.49 3.75
C ALA A 86 -0.80 18.87 4.62
N GLY A 87 -0.53 18.73 5.92
CA GLY A 87 -1.48 18.24 6.94
C GLY A 87 -1.34 16.76 7.26
N SER A 88 -1.94 16.39 8.38
CA SER A 88 -2.03 15.02 8.90
C SER A 88 -3.50 14.64 9.00
N PHE A 89 -3.84 13.47 8.49
CA PHE A 89 -5.22 13.00 8.36
C PHE A 89 -5.34 11.54 8.77
N ALA A 90 -6.57 11.12 9.03
CA ALA A 90 -6.93 9.74 9.27
C ALA A 90 -7.99 9.32 8.24
N VAL A 91 -7.79 8.17 7.60
CA VAL A 91 -8.77 7.57 6.69
C VAL A 91 -9.87 6.90 7.51
N VAL A 92 -11.06 7.50 7.54
CA VAL A 92 -12.16 7.07 8.42
C VAL A 92 -12.56 5.62 8.17
N GLU A 93 -12.62 5.22 6.91
CA GLU A 93 -13.11 3.92 6.45
C GLU A 93 -12.10 2.78 6.61
N MET A 94 -10.84 3.10 6.95
CA MET A 94 -9.74 2.14 7.07
C MET A 94 -9.15 2.17 8.48
N ASP A 95 -10.00 1.95 9.49
CA ASP A 95 -9.63 1.93 10.90
C ASP A 95 -8.84 3.19 11.33
N ARG A 96 -9.22 4.35 10.78
CA ARG A 96 -8.56 5.64 11.02
C ARG A 96 -7.07 5.64 10.66
N LEU A 97 -6.66 4.90 9.62
CA LEU A 97 -5.28 4.85 9.13
C LEU A 97 -4.67 6.26 9.01
N PRO A 98 -3.64 6.59 9.82
CA PRO A 98 -2.93 7.85 9.73
C PRO A 98 -2.19 8.00 8.39
N ILE A 99 -2.32 9.19 7.80
CA ILE A 99 -1.58 9.64 6.62
C ILE A 99 -1.07 11.06 6.86
N HIS A 100 0.22 11.26 6.67
CA HIS A 100 0.87 12.57 6.72
C HIS A 100 1.28 13.00 5.33
N PHE A 101 0.76 14.14 4.87
CA PHE A 101 1.10 14.67 3.56
C PHE A 101 2.18 15.74 3.67
N VAL A 102 3.11 15.70 2.72
CA VAL A 102 4.03 16.79 2.43
C VAL A 102 4.08 17.05 0.94
N VAL A 103 4.27 18.31 0.55
CA VAL A 103 4.27 18.74 -0.86
C VAL A 103 5.50 19.56 -1.17
N LYS A 104 6.01 19.43 -2.41
CA LYS A 104 7.05 20.29 -2.97
C LYS A 104 6.54 20.88 -4.29
N PRO A 105 5.84 22.04 -4.24
CA PRO A 105 5.16 22.60 -5.42
C PRO A 105 6.10 22.87 -6.60
N ALA A 106 7.32 23.35 -6.33
CA ALA A 106 8.34 23.59 -7.36
C ALA A 106 8.74 22.32 -8.14
N GLU A 107 8.53 21.13 -7.56
CA GLU A 107 8.78 19.85 -8.22
C GLU A 107 7.47 19.13 -8.62
N CYS A 108 6.30 19.72 -8.38
CA CYS A 108 4.98 19.08 -8.56
C CYS A 108 4.93 17.68 -7.94
N ALA A 109 5.53 17.52 -6.76
CA ALA A 109 5.67 16.24 -6.07
C ALA A 109 4.96 16.28 -4.73
N VAL A 110 4.22 15.21 -4.42
CA VAL A 110 3.56 14.99 -3.14
C VAL A 110 4.12 13.71 -2.53
N ALA A 111 4.28 13.69 -1.22
CA ALA A 111 4.49 12.46 -0.47
C ALA A 111 3.33 12.19 0.48
N ALA A 112 2.90 10.94 0.56
CA ALA A 112 1.97 10.44 1.55
C ALA A 112 2.70 9.43 2.43
N VAL A 113 2.83 9.71 3.72
CA VAL A 113 3.48 8.82 4.71
C VAL A 113 2.39 8.15 5.54
N TYR A 114 2.36 6.82 5.54
CA TYR A 114 1.31 6.00 6.16
C TYR A 114 1.85 5.31 7.41
N GLU A 115 1.03 5.22 8.45
CA GLU A 115 1.36 4.46 9.67
C GLU A 115 0.31 3.39 9.96
N HIS A 116 0.60 2.12 9.65
CA HIS A 116 -0.34 1.04 9.94
C HIS A 116 0.18 0.11 11.05
N PRO A 117 -0.63 -0.19 12.08
CA PRO A 117 -0.17 -0.96 13.24
C PRO A 117 0.34 -2.36 12.91
N LYS A 118 -0.12 -2.96 11.79
CA LYS A 118 0.33 -4.30 11.34
C LYS A 118 1.29 -4.28 10.17
N ALA A 119 1.27 -3.22 9.35
CA ALA A 119 2.04 -3.18 8.10
C ALA A 119 3.30 -2.31 8.21
N GLY A 120 3.48 -1.63 9.34
CA GLY A 120 4.57 -0.71 9.60
C GLY A 120 4.34 0.65 8.97
N VAL A 121 5.41 1.41 8.83
CA VAL A 121 5.41 2.71 8.17
C VAL A 121 5.94 2.56 6.74
N TRP A 122 5.30 3.24 5.80
CA TRP A 122 5.80 3.39 4.44
C TRP A 122 5.36 4.74 3.90
N PHE A 123 5.87 5.09 2.72
CA PHE A 123 5.44 6.29 2.03
C PHE A 123 5.45 6.10 0.52
N ASP A 124 4.59 6.89 -0.11
CA ASP A 124 4.51 7.00 -1.56
C ASP A 124 4.90 8.41 -1.97
N LEU A 125 5.67 8.52 -3.06
CA LEU A 125 5.96 9.78 -3.76
C LEU A 125 5.19 9.77 -5.07
N PHE A 126 4.44 10.82 -5.37
CA PHE A 126 3.65 10.84 -6.59
C PHE A 126 3.51 12.23 -7.22
N THR A 127 3.21 12.21 -8.51
CA THR A 127 2.89 13.37 -9.34
C THR A 127 1.67 13.04 -10.20
N ARG A 128 0.78 14.01 -10.40
CA ARG A 128 -0.27 13.95 -11.43
C ARG A 128 0.12 14.85 -12.60
N TYR A 129 -0.32 14.47 -13.79
CA TYR A 129 -0.10 15.21 -15.02
C TYR A 129 -1.39 15.94 -15.42
N GLU A 130 -1.27 16.97 -16.24
CA GLU A 130 -2.42 17.74 -16.74
C GLU A 130 -3.37 16.90 -17.61
N ASP A 131 -2.85 15.85 -18.26
CA ASP A 131 -3.63 14.88 -19.07
C ASP A 131 -4.44 13.88 -18.22
N GLY A 132 -4.38 13.99 -16.90
CA GLY A 132 -5.08 13.13 -15.96
C GLY A 132 -4.32 11.86 -15.55
N THR A 133 -3.16 11.56 -16.16
CA THR A 133 -2.31 10.43 -15.75
C THR A 133 -1.56 10.70 -14.44
N SER A 134 -0.90 9.70 -13.87
CA SER A 134 -0.05 9.88 -12.69
C SER A 134 1.14 8.93 -12.66
N PHE A 135 2.15 9.28 -11.88
CA PHE A 135 3.28 8.40 -11.58
C PHE A 135 3.47 8.33 -10.07
N THR A 136 3.61 7.12 -9.54
CA THR A 136 3.84 6.86 -8.12
C THR A 136 5.09 6.01 -7.93
N LEU A 137 5.92 6.34 -6.94
CA LEU A 137 6.93 5.46 -6.38
C LEU A 137 6.48 5.07 -4.97
N ALA A 138 6.35 3.77 -4.72
CA ALA A 138 5.84 3.23 -3.46
C ALA A 138 6.89 2.42 -2.70
N THR A 139 7.11 2.75 -1.43
CA THR A 139 8.11 2.08 -0.57
C THR A 139 7.53 0.94 0.28
N GLY A 140 6.21 0.75 0.24
CA GLY A 140 5.55 -0.37 0.91
C GLY A 140 6.08 -1.73 0.44
N ARG A 141 6.03 -2.73 1.31
CA ARG A 141 6.56 -4.09 1.00
C ARG A 141 5.61 -4.94 0.17
N LYS A 142 4.32 -4.60 0.14
CA LYS A 142 3.26 -5.40 -0.51
C LYS A 142 2.54 -4.64 -1.61
N GLY A 143 1.97 -5.37 -2.56
CA GLY A 143 1.09 -4.86 -3.62
C GLY A 143 1.73 -4.70 -4.99
N GLY A 144 3.00 -5.11 -5.17
CA GLY A 144 3.66 -5.12 -6.48
C GLY A 144 3.18 -6.22 -7.44
N GLY A 145 2.55 -7.27 -6.91
CA GLY A 145 1.96 -8.36 -7.69
C GLY A 145 0.60 -8.03 -8.33
N LEU A 146 0.00 -6.89 -7.99
CA LEU A 146 -1.27 -6.43 -8.57
C LEU A 146 -1.03 -5.75 -9.92
N ASP A 147 -1.95 -5.96 -10.86
CA ASP A 147 -1.95 -5.26 -12.13
C ASP A 147 -2.20 -3.76 -11.91
N GLN A 148 -1.65 -2.91 -12.78
CA GLN A 148 -1.68 -1.46 -12.59
C GLN A 148 -2.71 -0.82 -13.52
N ARG A 149 -3.39 0.23 -13.02
CA ARG A 149 -4.34 1.01 -13.83
C ARG A 149 -3.58 1.67 -15.00
N PRO A 150 -4.02 1.50 -16.26
CA PRO A 150 -3.38 2.14 -17.41
C PRO A 150 -3.27 3.65 -17.22
N GLY A 151 -2.08 4.22 -17.47
CA GLY A 151 -1.80 5.64 -17.25
C GLY A 151 -1.46 6.01 -15.79
N HIS A 152 -1.42 5.05 -14.87
CA HIS A 152 -1.10 5.30 -13.45
C HIS A 152 -0.05 4.33 -12.91
N PRO A 153 1.13 4.24 -13.55
CA PRO A 153 2.18 3.34 -13.11
C PRO A 153 2.61 3.62 -11.67
N THR A 154 2.82 2.54 -10.93
CA THR A 154 3.41 2.53 -9.60
C THR A 154 4.72 1.76 -9.64
N LEU A 155 5.84 2.47 -9.49
CA LEU A 155 7.15 1.88 -9.33
C LEU A 155 7.35 1.39 -7.90
N ARG A 156 7.55 0.08 -7.72
CA ARG A 156 7.82 -0.50 -6.40
C ARG A 156 9.29 -0.31 -6.01
N ALA A 157 9.50 0.24 -4.83
CA ALA A 157 10.82 0.47 -4.26
C ALA A 157 10.85 0.12 -2.76
N PRO A 158 10.54 -1.15 -2.41
CA PRO A 158 10.41 -1.56 -1.01
C PRO A 158 11.71 -1.34 -0.25
N GLY A 159 11.59 -0.74 0.95
CA GLY A 159 12.72 -0.54 1.85
C GLY A 159 13.67 0.62 1.51
N LEU A 160 13.40 1.40 0.45
CA LEU A 160 14.15 2.64 0.24
C LEU A 160 13.81 3.67 1.31
N ASN A 161 14.84 4.34 1.83
CA ASN A 161 14.68 5.53 2.68
C ASN A 161 14.23 6.74 1.84
N ALA A 162 13.80 7.81 2.51
CA ALA A 162 13.27 9.03 1.89
C ALA A 162 14.20 9.64 0.83
N ALA A 163 15.50 9.74 1.11
CA ALA A 163 16.48 10.33 0.21
C ALA A 163 16.65 9.48 -1.07
N ALA A 164 16.86 8.18 -0.93
CA ALA A 164 17.02 7.25 -2.04
C ALA A 164 15.74 7.12 -2.88
N ALA A 165 14.58 7.06 -2.21
CA ALA A 165 13.28 7.03 -2.86
C ALA A 165 13.03 8.30 -3.67
N ARG A 166 13.34 9.49 -3.12
CA ARG A 166 13.21 10.76 -3.86
C ARG A 166 14.14 10.82 -5.07
N ALA A 167 15.41 10.45 -4.90
CA ALA A 167 16.36 10.45 -6.02
C ALA A 167 15.90 9.52 -7.15
N ARG A 168 15.38 8.34 -6.81
CA ARG A 168 14.80 7.41 -7.79
C ARG A 168 13.50 7.96 -8.39
N PHE A 169 12.61 8.53 -7.59
CA PHE A 169 11.36 9.12 -8.05
C PHE A 169 11.63 10.17 -9.12
N LEU A 170 12.53 11.12 -8.87
CA LEU A 170 12.83 12.19 -9.83
C LEU A 170 13.51 11.69 -11.12
N ARG A 171 14.29 10.61 -11.03
CA ARG A 171 14.95 10.01 -12.20
C ARG A 171 13.98 9.22 -13.08
N GLU A 172 13.08 8.47 -12.46
CA GLU A 172 12.20 7.53 -13.16
C GLU A 172 10.85 8.15 -13.54
N ARG A 173 10.46 9.26 -12.89
CA ARG A 173 9.22 9.98 -13.20
C ARG A 173 9.28 10.51 -14.63
N PRO A 174 8.34 10.12 -15.50
CA PRO A 174 8.27 10.64 -16.86
C PRO A 174 8.24 12.17 -16.91
N ALA A 175 8.87 12.75 -17.94
CA ALA A 175 8.71 14.17 -18.23
C ALA A 175 7.29 14.44 -18.77
N GLY A 176 6.76 15.64 -18.53
CA GLY A 176 5.45 16.06 -19.03
C GLY A 176 4.95 17.33 -18.38
N ALA A 177 3.74 17.75 -18.75
CA ALA A 177 3.04 18.85 -18.09
C ALA A 177 2.50 18.34 -16.74
N PHE A 178 3.13 18.79 -15.66
CA PHE A 178 2.77 18.38 -14.31
C PHE A 178 1.64 19.26 -13.76
N LYS A 179 0.70 18.63 -13.07
CA LYS A 179 -0.31 19.34 -12.28
C LYS A 179 0.29 19.75 -10.94
N SER A 180 0.32 21.04 -10.67
CA SER A 180 0.72 21.57 -9.35
C SER A 180 -0.45 21.49 -8.36
N PHE A 181 -0.12 21.34 -7.08
CA PHE A 181 -1.09 21.34 -5.99
C PHE A 181 -0.56 22.21 -4.85
N SER A 182 -1.44 23.05 -4.31
CA SER A 182 -1.23 23.67 -3.01
C SER A 182 -1.39 22.64 -1.89
N ALA A 183 -0.84 22.94 -0.71
CA ALA A 183 -0.98 22.08 0.47
C ALA A 183 -2.45 21.79 0.83
N ALA A 184 -3.36 22.75 0.64
CA ALA A 184 -4.77 22.60 0.97
C ALA A 184 -5.53 21.68 -0.01
N GLU A 185 -5.05 21.53 -1.24
CA GLU A 185 -5.70 20.70 -2.27
C GLU A 185 -5.31 19.22 -2.18
N VAL A 186 -4.17 18.91 -1.56
CA VAL A 186 -3.63 17.54 -1.50
C VAL A 186 -4.62 16.51 -0.94
N PRO A 187 -5.33 16.76 0.18
CA PRO A 187 -6.24 15.77 0.73
C PRO A 187 -7.40 15.44 -0.22
N GLY A 188 -8.03 16.46 -0.82
CA GLY A 188 -9.12 16.28 -1.78
C GLY A 188 -8.66 15.50 -3.00
N MET A 189 -7.53 15.91 -3.59
CA MET A 189 -6.94 15.21 -4.74
C MET A 189 -6.59 13.75 -4.43
N PHE A 190 -6.07 13.47 -3.23
CA PHE A 190 -5.73 12.10 -2.84
C PHE A 190 -6.98 11.22 -2.70
N ALA A 191 -8.05 11.74 -2.10
CA ALA A 191 -9.33 11.03 -1.97
C ALA A 191 -9.97 10.74 -3.34
N ASP A 192 -9.91 11.69 -4.27
CA ASP A 192 -10.40 11.50 -5.63
C ASP A 192 -9.57 10.46 -6.39
N ALA A 193 -8.24 10.53 -6.32
CA ALA A 193 -7.35 9.55 -6.94
C ALA A 193 -7.60 8.13 -6.41
N TYR A 194 -7.85 7.99 -5.10
CA TYR A 194 -8.25 6.72 -4.49
C TYR A 194 -9.57 6.21 -5.08
N ALA A 195 -10.60 7.06 -5.15
CA ALA A 195 -11.92 6.68 -5.65
C ALA A 195 -11.88 6.22 -7.12
N GLU A 196 -11.13 6.92 -7.97
CA GLU A 196 -10.91 6.52 -9.35
C GLU A 196 -10.17 5.17 -9.44
N ALA A 197 -9.12 4.97 -8.62
CA ALA A 197 -8.37 3.73 -8.58
C ALA A 197 -9.23 2.55 -8.11
N MET A 198 -10.09 2.77 -7.11
CA MET A 198 -11.02 1.76 -6.62
C MET A 198 -12.14 1.43 -7.61
N THR A 199 -12.64 2.42 -8.34
CA THR A 199 -13.61 2.22 -9.43
C THR A 199 -13.02 1.29 -10.49
N TRP A 200 -11.82 1.61 -10.98
CA TRP A 200 -11.11 0.77 -11.93
C TRP A 200 -10.84 -0.63 -11.36
N ARG A 201 -10.36 -0.72 -10.11
CA ARG A 201 -10.04 -2.01 -9.49
C ARG A 201 -11.27 -2.89 -9.33
N LYS A 202 -12.43 -2.34 -8.96
CA LYS A 202 -13.69 -3.08 -8.82
C LYS A 202 -14.25 -3.57 -10.16
N GLN A 203 -14.06 -2.80 -11.23
CA GLN A 203 -14.40 -3.22 -12.59
C GLN A 203 -13.44 -4.28 -13.14
N HIS A 204 -12.14 -4.13 -12.87
CA HIS A 204 -11.10 -5.03 -13.35
C HIS A 204 -11.03 -6.35 -12.57
N GLY A 205 -11.30 -6.29 -11.26
CA GLY A 205 -11.18 -7.42 -10.35
C GLY A 205 -9.76 -7.63 -9.80
N ILE A 206 -9.59 -8.74 -9.09
CA ILE A 206 -8.29 -9.29 -8.68
C ILE A 206 -8.27 -10.76 -9.10
N THR A 207 -7.37 -11.10 -10.01
CA THR A 207 -7.25 -12.44 -10.57
C THR A 207 -6.58 -13.41 -9.61
N ALA A 208 -6.77 -14.72 -9.83
CA ALA A 208 -6.08 -15.75 -9.07
C ALA A 208 -4.54 -15.65 -9.20
N ALA A 209 -4.05 -15.20 -10.36
CA ALA A 209 -2.63 -14.98 -10.63
C ALA A 209 -2.09 -13.79 -9.82
N GLU A 210 -2.82 -12.67 -9.77
CA GLU A 210 -2.47 -11.52 -8.91
C GLU A 210 -2.40 -11.91 -7.43
N VAL A 211 -3.40 -12.65 -6.93
CA VAL A 211 -3.40 -13.15 -5.54
C VAL A 211 -2.17 -14.01 -5.26
N GLN A 212 -1.79 -14.87 -6.21
CA GLN A 212 -0.59 -15.69 -6.08
C GLN A 212 0.68 -14.82 -6.06
N ARG A 213 0.84 -13.88 -7.00
CA ARG A 213 2.01 -12.98 -7.07
C ARG A 213 2.17 -12.19 -5.78
N VAL A 214 1.10 -11.56 -5.28
CA VAL A 214 1.12 -10.81 -4.01
C VAL A 214 1.43 -11.72 -2.83
N GLY A 215 0.84 -12.92 -2.78
CA GLY A 215 1.10 -13.89 -1.71
C GLY A 215 2.57 -14.30 -1.57
N LEU A 216 3.29 -14.32 -2.69
CA LEU A 216 4.71 -14.69 -2.76
C LEU A 216 5.67 -13.54 -2.43
N GLU A 217 5.20 -12.30 -2.36
CA GLU A 217 6.03 -11.15 -1.99
C GLU A 217 6.66 -11.37 -0.60
N LYS A 218 7.91 -10.92 -0.44
CA LYS A 218 8.65 -10.98 0.84
C LYS A 218 8.24 -9.82 1.73
#